data_AF-A0A257JJ06-F1
#
_entry.id   AF-A0A257JJ06-F1
#
_cell.length_a   1.000
_cell.length_b   1.000
_cell.length_c   1.000
_cell.angle_alpha   90.00
_cell.angle_beta   90.00
_cell.angle_gamma   90.00
#
_symmetry.space_group_name_H-M   'P 1'
#
loop_
_entity.id
_entity.type
_entity.pdbx_description
1 polymer ?
#
loop_
_entity_poly.entity_id
_entity_poly.type
_entity_poly.pdbx_seq_one_letter_code
_entity_poly.pdbx_strand_id
1 'polypeptide(L)'
;MNPTVRQILPPALAMSGIVLVSNILVQFPINPWLTWGAFSYPVAYFVTDVCNRTSGPALARRVAWVGFAVRLRLQSWWKAPLFGSAAASVVDTSLFFGVAFAGTDVPWLPLAGGDLGVKLFMALALLPPYRLLVARLTTAAPSA
;
A
#
# COMPACT_ATOMS: atom_id res chain seq x y z
N MET A 1 -7.75 -31.54 12.32
CA MET A 1 -8.91 -30.91 13.01
C MET A 1 -9.13 -29.55 12.38
N ASN A 2 -10.20 -29.39 11.58
CA ASN A 2 -10.48 -28.14 10.86
C ASN A 2 -10.90 -27.05 11.85
N PRO A 3 -10.27 -25.86 11.86
CA PRO A 3 -10.76 -24.74 12.66
C PRO A 3 -12.11 -24.29 12.06
N THR A 4 -13.19 -24.50 12.82
CA THR A 4 -14.56 -24.21 12.40
C THR A 4 -14.72 -22.70 12.16
N VAL A 5 -15.43 -22.30 11.10
CA VAL A 5 -15.74 -20.89 10.70
C VAL A 5 -16.13 -19.99 11.89
N ARG A 6 -16.79 -20.57 12.91
CA ARG A 6 -17.20 -19.92 14.16
C ARG A 6 -16.04 -19.40 15.03
N GLN A 7 -14.81 -19.90 14.87
CA GLN A 7 -13.61 -19.44 15.57
C GLN A 7 -12.91 -18.27 14.86
N ILE A 8 -13.08 -18.15 13.53
CA ILE A 8 -12.40 -17.13 12.71
C ILE A 8 -13.27 -15.88 12.52
N LEU A 9 -14.60 -16.06 12.49
CA LEU A 9 -15.55 -14.98 12.29
C LEU A 9 -15.51 -13.88 13.38
N PRO A 10 -15.52 -14.19 14.69
CA PRO A 10 -15.44 -13.15 15.73
C PRO A 10 -14.18 -12.27 15.66
N PRO A 11 -12.95 -12.80 15.55
CA PRO A 11 -11.75 -11.97 15.47
C PRO A 11 -11.65 -11.17 14.17
N ALA A 12 -12.13 -11.72 13.04
CA ALA A 12 -12.17 -11.00 11.77
C ALA A 12 -13.14 -9.80 11.81
N LEU A 13 -14.30 -9.95 12.45
CA LEU A 13 -15.26 -8.87 12.65
C LEU A 13 -14.72 -7.81 13.61
N ALA A 14 -14.09 -8.23 14.71
CA ALA A 14 -13.46 -7.31 15.67
C ALA A 14 -12.36 -6.46 15.01
N MET A 15 -11.48 -7.08 14.23
CA MET A 15 -10.42 -6.38 13.51
C MET A 15 -10.98 -5.42 12.46
N SER A 16 -11.99 -5.86 11.69
CA SER A 16 -12.62 -5.02 10.66
C SER A 16 -13.32 -3.80 11.26
N GLY A 17 -13.99 -3.96 12.41
CA GLY A 17 -14.63 -2.86 13.13
C GLY A 17 -13.63 -1.81 13.62
N ILE A 18 -12.50 -2.24 14.18
CA ILE A 18 -11.45 -1.32 14.66
C ILE A 18 -10.81 -0.56 13.50
N VAL A 19 -10.53 -1.23 12.38
CA VAL A 19 -9.98 -0.58 11.19
C VAL A 19 -10.93 0.50 10.67
N LEU A 20 -12.24 0.22 10.66
CA LEU A 20 -13.25 1.17 10.19
C LEU A 20 -13.34 2.39 11.12
N VAL A 21 -13.39 2.15 12.44
CA VAL A 21 -13.41 3.20 13.47
C VAL A 21 -12.13 4.04 13.43
N SER A 22 -10.97 3.42 13.26
CA SER A 22 -9.69 4.10 13.15
C SER A 22 -9.59 4.98 11.90
N ASN A 23 -10.16 4.54 10.78
CA ASN A 23 -10.19 5.31 9.53
C ASN A 23 -11.09 6.57 9.64
N ILE A 24 -12.12 6.51 10.47
CA ILE A 24 -12.95 7.68 10.80
C ILE A 24 -12.20 8.61 11.76
N LEU A 25 -11.56 8.07 12.80
CA LEU A 25 -10.84 8.85 13.82
C LEU A 25 -9.59 9.58 13.27
N VAL A 26 -8.95 9.05 12.22
CA VAL A 26 -7.82 9.72 11.55
C VAL A 26 -8.24 11.04 10.89
N GLN A 27 -9.52 11.20 10.56
CA GLN A 27 -10.04 12.43 9.95
C GLN A 27 -10.22 13.59 10.95
N PHE A 28 -10.09 13.32 12.26
CA PHE A 28 -10.17 14.34 13.31
C PHE A 28 -8.76 14.61 13.87
N PRO A 29 -8.06 15.65 13.39
CA PRO A 29 -6.77 16.05 13.93
C PRO A 29 -6.94 16.74 15.29
N ILE A 30 -6.10 16.38 16.27
CA ILE A 30 -6.00 17.06 17.58
C ILE A 30 -4.96 18.18 17.49
N ASN A 31 -3.88 17.93 16.76
CA ASN A 31 -2.81 18.89 16.49
C ASN A 31 -2.09 18.51 15.16
N PRO A 32 -1.14 19.31 14.64
CA PRO A 32 -0.48 19.06 13.35
C PRO A 32 0.27 17.72 13.24
N TRP A 33 0.51 17.04 14.38
CA TRP A 33 1.31 15.84 14.48
C TRP A 33 0.52 14.63 15.02
N LEU A 34 -0.74 14.82 15.44
CA LEU A 34 -1.53 13.83 16.18
C LEU A 34 -3.01 13.87 15.77
N THR A 35 -3.53 12.71 15.36
CA THR A 35 -4.96 12.51 15.09
C THR A 35 -5.60 11.70 16.21
N TRP A 36 -6.92 11.81 16.36
CA TRP A 36 -7.69 10.94 17.26
C TRP A 36 -7.52 9.46 16.91
N GLY A 37 -7.10 9.14 15.68
CA GLY A 37 -6.69 7.80 15.27
C GLY A 37 -5.52 7.23 16.07
N ALA A 38 -4.63 8.06 16.63
CA ALA A 38 -3.51 7.57 17.43
C ALA A 38 -3.95 6.83 18.71
N PHE A 39 -5.11 7.21 19.27
CA PHE A 39 -5.69 6.56 20.46
C PHE A 39 -6.35 5.22 20.15
N SER A 40 -6.59 4.88 18.88
CA SER A 40 -7.10 3.57 18.49
C SER A 40 -5.99 2.50 18.45
N TYR A 41 -4.71 2.90 18.35
CA TYR A 41 -3.58 1.96 18.20
C TYR A 41 -3.43 1.00 19.39
N PRO A 42 -3.53 1.44 20.68
CA PRO A 42 -3.50 0.51 21.81
C PRO A 42 -4.64 -0.51 21.79
N VAL A 43 -5.83 -0.10 21.33
CA VAL A 43 -7.01 -0.98 21.21
C VAL A 43 -6.82 -1.98 20.06
N ALA A 44 -6.30 -1.52 18.92
CA ALA A 44 -5.96 -2.38 17.79
C ALA A 44 -4.89 -3.41 18.15
N TYR A 45 -3.86 -2.99 18.89
CA TYR A 45 -2.81 -3.85 19.40
C TYR A 45 -3.34 -4.89 20.39
N PHE A 46 -4.18 -4.47 21.34
CA PHE A 46 -4.81 -5.37 22.30
C PHE A 46 -5.68 -6.43 21.63
N VAL A 47 -6.52 -6.04 20.67
CA VAL A 47 -7.36 -6.99 19.93
C VAL A 47 -6.51 -7.92 19.07
N THR A 48 -5.43 -7.42 18.48
CA THR A 48 -4.46 -8.25 17.73
C THR A 48 -3.76 -9.25 18.66
N ASP A 49 -3.36 -8.85 19.87
CA ASP A 49 -2.73 -9.73 20.85
C ASP A 49 -3.70 -10.80 21.38
N VAL A 50 -4.95 -10.42 21.67
CA VAL A 50 -6.02 -11.35 22.06
C VAL A 50 -6.34 -12.32 20.92
N CYS A 51 -6.42 -11.85 19.68
CA CYS A 51 -6.62 -12.71 18.50
C CYS A 51 -5.44 -13.69 18.31
N ASN A 52 -4.22 -13.20 18.47
CA ASN A 52 -3.00 -14.02 18.36
C ASN A 52 -2.92 -15.08 19.45
N ARG A 53 -3.35 -14.77 20.68
CA ARG A 53 -3.37 -15.70 21.82
C ARG A 53 -4.51 -16.71 21.75
N THR A 54 -5.68 -16.32 21.25
CA THR A 54 -6.85 -17.22 21.13
C THR A 54 -6.77 -18.15 19.92
N SER A 55 -6.13 -17.72 18.82
CA SER A 55 -6.11 -18.46 17.56
C SER A 55 -4.78 -19.19 17.26
N GLY A 56 -3.75 -18.98 18.07
CA GLY A 56 -2.42 -19.55 17.90
C GLY A 56 -1.60 -18.84 16.79
N PRO A 57 -0.31 -18.53 17.03
CA PRO A 57 0.53 -17.72 16.12
C PRO A 57 0.82 -18.37 14.76
N ALA A 58 0.55 -19.66 14.61
CA ALA A 58 0.69 -20.37 13.34
C ALA A 58 -0.55 -20.18 12.43
N LEU A 59 -1.75 -20.15 13.02
CA LEU A 59 -3.00 -19.99 12.26
C LEU A 59 -3.21 -18.52 11.87
N ALA A 60 -2.89 -17.58 12.76
CA ALA A 60 -2.96 -16.14 12.49
C ALA A 60 -2.06 -15.72 11.31
N ARG A 61 -0.83 -16.24 11.23
CA ARG A 61 0.05 -16.02 10.07
C ARG A 61 -0.50 -16.62 8.79
N ARG A 62 -1.08 -17.83 8.84
CA ARG A 62 -1.70 -18.45 7.65
C ARG A 62 -2.92 -17.66 7.17
N VAL A 63 -3.76 -17.17 8.07
CA VAL A 63 -4.93 -16.33 7.72
C VAL A 63 -4.48 -14.97 7.17
N ALA A 64 -3.44 -14.36 7.74
CA ALA A 64 -2.87 -13.11 7.23
C ALA A 64 -2.26 -13.29 5.83
N TRP A 65 -1.50 -14.37 5.61
CA TRP A 65 -0.91 -14.69 4.30
C TRP A 65 -1.98 -15.03 3.25
N VAL A 66 -3.00 -15.80 3.62
CA VAL A 66 -4.13 -16.10 2.73
C VAL A 66 -4.93 -14.84 2.43
N GLY A 67 -5.21 -13.99 3.43
CA GLY A 67 -5.88 -12.70 3.24
C GLY A 67 -5.09 -11.77 2.32
N PHE A 68 -3.76 -11.69 2.51
CA PHE A 68 -2.84 -10.94 1.66
C PHE A 68 -2.83 -11.48 0.22
N ALA A 69 -2.70 -12.80 0.03
CA ALA A 69 -2.68 -13.45 -1.29
C ALA A 69 -4.02 -13.34 -2.03
N VAL A 70 -5.14 -13.47 -1.31
CA VAL A 70 -6.50 -13.29 -1.86
C VAL A 70 -6.70 -11.85 -2.28
N ARG A 71 -6.21 -10.86 -1.50
CA ARG A 71 -6.26 -9.45 -1.86
C ARG A 71 -5.38 -9.11 -3.07
N LEU A 72 -4.20 -9.73 -3.17
CA LEU A 72 -3.30 -9.66 -4.33
C LEU A 72 -3.90 -10.25 -5.61
N ARG A 73 -4.70 -11.32 -5.51
CA ARG A 73 -5.32 -11.98 -6.67
C ARG A 73 -6.67 -11.40 -7.09
N LEU A 74 -7.47 -10.89 -6.15
CA LEU A 74 -8.84 -10.40 -6.43
C LEU A 74 -8.92 -8.89 -6.71
N GLN A 75 -7.84 -8.13 -6.53
CA GLN A 75 -7.84 -6.71 -6.86
C GLN A 75 -6.87 -6.44 -8.01
N SER A 76 -7.40 -5.85 -9.09
CA SER A 76 -6.61 -5.33 -10.21
C SER A 76 -5.85 -4.07 -9.76
N TRP A 77 -4.79 -4.28 -8.98
CA TRP A 77 -3.83 -3.29 -8.51
C TRP A 77 -2.88 -2.82 -9.61
N TRP A 78 -3.31 -2.77 -10.86
CA TRP A 78 -2.50 -2.18 -11.92
C TRP A 78 -2.74 -0.67 -11.95
N LYS A 79 -3.98 -0.25 -11.66
CA LYS A 79 -4.38 1.17 -11.66
C LYS A 79 -3.82 1.91 -10.43
N ALA A 80 -4.01 1.39 -9.22
CA ALA A 80 -3.62 2.11 -7.99
C ALA A 80 -2.10 2.40 -7.87
N PRO A 81 -1.18 1.48 -8.17
CA PRO A 81 0.26 1.75 -8.18
C PRO A 81 0.69 2.63 -9.36
N LEU A 82 0.07 2.51 -10.54
CA LEU A 82 0.38 3.42 -11.65
C LEU A 82 0.01 4.87 -11.31
N PHE A 83 -1.18 5.10 -10.77
CA PHE A 83 -1.60 6.43 -10.32
C PHE A 83 -0.76 6.93 -9.14
N GLY A 84 -0.42 6.04 -8.19
CA GLY A 84 0.46 6.37 -7.06
C GLY A 84 1.87 6.74 -7.49
N SER A 85 2.48 5.96 -8.39
CA SER A 85 3.81 6.23 -8.95
C SER A 85 3.83 7.47 -9.84
N ALA A 86 2.78 7.70 -10.64
CA ALA A 86 2.65 8.91 -11.44
C ALA A 86 2.53 10.16 -10.54
N ALA A 87 1.67 10.12 -9.52
CA ALA A 87 1.54 11.21 -8.56
C ALA A 87 2.84 11.46 -7.78
N ALA A 88 3.50 10.40 -7.30
CA ALA A 88 4.80 10.51 -6.62
C ALA A 88 5.88 11.12 -7.53
N SER A 89 5.93 10.73 -8.81
CA SER A 89 6.87 11.30 -9.78
C SER A 89 6.60 12.78 -10.06
N VAL A 90 5.33 13.21 -10.08
CA VAL A 90 4.96 14.63 -10.22
C VAL A 90 5.40 15.44 -9.01
N VAL A 91 5.15 14.92 -7.80
CA VAL A 91 5.55 15.58 -6.55
C VAL A 91 7.06 15.67 -6.43
N ASP A 92 7.79 14.59 -6.69
CA ASP A 92 9.26 14.54 -6.69
C ASP A 92 9.87 15.58 -7.65
N THR A 93 9.42 15.58 -8.91
CA THR A 93 9.94 16.50 -9.94
C THR A 93 9.63 17.96 -9.60
N SER A 94 8.43 18.23 -9.09
CA SER A 94 8.02 19.59 -8.70
C SER A 94 8.81 20.10 -7.50
N LEU A 95 9.07 19.25 -6.50
CA LEU A 95 9.88 19.60 -5.34
C LEU A 95 11.36 19.77 -5.70
N PHE A 96 11.92 18.87 -6.51
CA PHE A 96 13.32 18.95 -6.94
C PHE A 96 13.59 20.23 -7.72
N PHE A 97 12.84 20.50 -8.80
CA PHE A 97 13.03 21.71 -9.60
C PHE A 97 12.58 22.98 -8.86
N GLY A 98 11.49 22.89 -8.09
CA GLY A 98 10.99 24.02 -7.32
C GLY A 98 11.98 24.49 -6.26
N VAL A 99 12.66 23.57 -5.57
CA VAL A 99 13.71 23.91 -4.59
C VAL A 99 15.02 24.30 -5.27
N ALA A 100 15.44 23.58 -6.32
CA ALA A 100 16.73 23.82 -6.99
C ALA A 100 16.79 25.17 -7.73
N PHE A 101 15.66 25.67 -8.23
CA PHE A 101 15.57 26.94 -8.96
C PHE A 101 14.80 28.03 -8.20
N ALA A 102 14.51 27.81 -6.91
CA ALA A 102 13.86 28.80 -6.05
C ALA A 102 14.68 30.10 -6.02
N GLY A 103 14.06 31.21 -6.44
CA GLY A 103 14.71 32.53 -6.45
C GLY A 103 15.63 32.80 -7.64
N THR A 104 15.57 31.98 -8.70
CA THR A 104 16.27 32.24 -9.97
C THR A 104 15.30 32.68 -11.07
N ASP A 105 15.78 33.42 -12.08
CA ASP A 105 14.97 33.86 -13.24
C ASP A 105 14.70 32.75 -14.27
N VAL A 106 15.12 31.51 -13.96
CA VAL A 106 15.00 30.38 -14.87
C VAL A 106 13.55 29.85 -14.86
N PRO A 107 12.89 29.71 -16.04
CA PRO A 107 11.58 29.08 -16.11
C PRO A 107 11.73 27.57 -15.88
N TRP A 108 11.58 27.15 -14.63
CA TRP A 108 11.75 25.77 -14.19
C TRP A 108 10.55 24.86 -14.49
N LEU A 109 9.36 25.43 -14.72
CA LEU A 109 8.13 24.67 -15.05
C LEU A 109 8.25 23.87 -16.37
N PRO A 110 8.71 24.47 -17.49
CA PRO A 110 8.94 23.74 -18.73
C PRO A 110 10.03 22.66 -18.61
N LEU A 111 11.08 22.92 -17.81
CA LEU A 111 12.15 21.96 -17.56
C LEU A 111 11.65 20.73 -16.76
N ALA A 112 10.91 20.98 -15.69
CA ALA A 112 10.22 19.95 -14.91
C ALA A 112 9.22 19.15 -15.77
N GLY A 113 8.47 19.83 -16.64
CA GLY A 113 7.54 19.20 -17.57
C GLY A 113 8.24 18.28 -18.57
N GLY A 114 9.40 18.70 -19.09
CA GLY A 114 10.24 17.87 -19.97
C GLY A 114 10.77 16.62 -19.28
N ASP A 115 11.33 16.75 -18.08
CA ASP A 115 11.82 15.63 -17.27
C ASP A 115 10.72 14.62 -16.95
N LEU A 116 9.57 15.10 -16.48
CA LEU A 116 8.40 14.27 -16.20
C LEU A 116 7.91 13.52 -17.46
N GLY A 117 7.87 14.20 -18.61
CA GLY A 117 7.44 13.63 -19.88
C GLY A 117 8.33 12.47 -20.31
N VAL A 118 9.65 12.63 -20.20
CA VAL A 118 10.62 11.56 -20.52
C VAL A 118 10.48 10.39 -19.54
N LYS A 119 10.36 10.66 -18.23
CA LYS A 119 10.16 9.62 -17.20
C LYS A 119 8.91 8.79 -17.46
N LEU A 120 7.77 9.42 -17.78
CA LEU A 120 6.52 8.73 -18.05
C LEU A 120 6.59 7.93 -19.37
N PHE A 121 7.20 8.50 -20.41
CA PHE A 121 7.40 7.82 -21.68
C PHE A 121 8.26 6.55 -21.51
N MET A 122 9.39 6.66 -20.81
CA MET A 122 10.27 5.52 -20.54
C MET A 122 9.56 4.45 -19.71
N ALA A 123 8.80 4.84 -18.68
CA ALA A 123 8.04 3.89 -17.86
C ALA A 123 7.02 3.10 -18.69
N LEU A 124 6.32 3.75 -19.61
CA LEU A 124 5.37 3.10 -20.52
C LEU A 124 6.07 2.23 -21.57
N ALA A 125 7.20 2.67 -22.12
CA ALA A 125 7.97 1.91 -23.10
C ALA A 125 8.60 0.64 -22.51
N LEU A 126 9.02 0.67 -21.24
CA LEU A 126 9.67 -0.45 -20.56
C LEU A 126 8.67 -1.47 -19.96
N LEU A 127 7.40 -1.09 -19.79
CA LEU A 127 6.36 -1.96 -19.25
C LEU A 127 6.12 -3.25 -20.08
N PRO A 128 5.96 -3.20 -21.41
CA PRO A 128 5.80 -4.41 -22.23
C PRO A 128 6.96 -5.41 -22.16
N PRO A 129 8.24 -5.03 -22.35
CA PRO A 129 9.35 -5.98 -22.26
C PRO A 129 9.53 -6.51 -20.83
N TYR A 130 9.31 -5.69 -19.81
CA TYR A 130 9.32 -6.15 -18.42
C TYR A 130 8.27 -7.24 -18.16
N ARG A 131 7.04 -7.04 -18.65
CA ARG A 131 5.96 -8.04 -18.51
C ARG A 131 6.30 -9.34 -19.24
N LEU A 132 6.89 -9.26 -20.42
CA LEU A 132 7.32 -10.43 -21.17
C LEU A 132 8.41 -11.20 -20.42
N LEU A 133 9.40 -10.50 -19.86
CA LEU A 133 10.50 -11.10 -19.10
C LEU A 133 9.99 -11.84 -17.86
N VAL A 134 9.15 -11.20 -17.04
CA VAL A 134 8.60 -11.81 -15.82
C VAL A 134 7.76 -13.05 -16.15
N ALA A 135 6.99 -13.02 -17.24
CA ALA A 135 6.20 -14.17 -17.69
C ALA A 135 7.08 -15.39 -18.05
N ARG A 136 8.27 -15.15 -18.63
CA ARG A 136 9.24 -16.21 -18.97
C ARG A 136 9.95 -16.77 -17.73
N LEU A 137 10.28 -15.92 -16.76
CA LEU A 137 10.93 -16.35 -15.51
C LEU A 137 10.00 -17.13 -14.59
N THR A 138 8.72 -16.77 -14.54
CA THR A 138 7.71 -17.49 -13.74
C THR A 138 7.29 -18.83 -14.35
N THR A 139 7.38 -19.00 -15.67
CA THR A 139 7.16 -20.31 -16.32
C THR A 139 8.36 -21.25 -16.21
N ALA A 140 9.57 -20.71 -15.95
CA ALA A 140 10.79 -21.51 -15.81
C ALA A 140 11.05 -22.02 -14.37
N ALA A 141 10.24 -21.62 -13.38
CA ALA A 141 10.39 -22.10 -12.01
C ALA A 141 9.98 -23.58 -11.93
N PRO A 142 10.88 -24.52 -11.60
CA PRO A 142 10.53 -25.92 -11.41
C PRO A 142 9.61 -26.02 -10.20
N SER A 143 8.48 -26.71 -10.36
CA SER A 143 7.69 -27.23 -9.25
C SER A 143 8.55 -28.24 -8.48
N ALA A 144 9.25 -27.75 -7.46
CA ALA A 144 9.88 -28.54 -6.40
C ALA A 144 8.91 -28.68 -5.22
#